data_AF-A0A4S1X910-F1
#
_entry.id   AF-A0A4S1X910-F1
#
_cell.length_a   1.000
_cell.length_b   1.000
_cell.length_c   1.000
_cell.angle_alpha   90.00
_cell.angle_beta   90.00
_cell.angle_gamma   90.00
#
_symmetry.space_group_name_H-M   'P 1'
#
loop_
_entity.id
_entity.type
_entity.pdbx_description
1 polymer ?
#
loop_
_entity_poly.entity_id
_entity_poly.type
_entity_poly.pdbx_seq_one_letter_code
_entity_poly.pdbx_strand_id
1 'polypeptide(L)'
;MRGSDQRRQAQALVRLREVRMQSTAAALAEARAATAAAERERAEADAAADTADAGMKEAHADLATDPAEAERLLALVDRSHFRRSVARSALNDAREAERLCGEAEGERRKAMILARARHDRLAEHAGQAVRRWERRLEERTALDNLEARRRS
;
A
#
# COMPACT_ATOMS: atom_id res chain seq x y z
N MET A 1 33.62 12.62 23.78
CA MET A 1 32.18 12.85 23.47
C MET A 1 31.37 12.64 24.76
N ARG A 2 30.57 13.62 25.20
CA ARG A 2 29.89 13.54 26.52
C ARG A 2 28.64 12.65 26.43
N GLY A 3 28.25 11.97 27.51
CA GLY A 3 27.09 11.06 27.53
C GLY A 3 25.76 11.75 27.17
N SER A 4 25.64 13.05 27.42
CA SER A 4 24.51 13.89 26.99
C SER A 4 24.37 13.97 25.46
N ASP A 5 25.49 13.97 24.74
CA ASP A 5 25.52 14.10 23.28
C ASP A 5 25.09 12.80 22.62
N GLN A 6 25.54 11.66 23.17
CA GLN A 6 25.12 10.33 22.73
C GLN A 6 23.61 10.12 22.88
N ARG A 7 23.01 10.59 23.99
CA ARG A 7 21.55 10.52 24.20
C ARG A 7 20.79 11.34 23.16
N ARG A 8 21.21 12.59 22.93
CA ARG A 8 20.57 13.46 21.94
C ARG A 8 20.67 12.86 20.54
N GLN A 9 21.81 12.28 20.19
CA GLN A 9 22.02 11.58 18.91
C GLN A 9 21.10 10.36 18.79
N ALA A 10 21.03 9.49 19.81
CA ALA A 10 20.14 8.32 19.79
C ALA A 10 18.66 8.71 19.62
N GLN A 11 18.19 9.74 20.35
CA GLN A 11 16.83 10.26 20.22
C GLN A 11 16.58 10.90 18.85
N ALA A 12 17.57 11.58 18.27
CA ALA A 12 17.45 12.13 16.91
C ALA A 12 17.33 11.01 15.86
N LEU A 13 18.09 9.92 16.01
CA LEU A 13 18.02 8.76 15.11
C LEU A 13 16.65 8.05 15.19
N VAL A 14 16.08 7.89 16.39
CA VAL A 14 14.73 7.34 16.57
C VAL A 14 13.70 8.22 15.85
N ARG A 15 13.72 9.53 16.09
CA ARG A 15 12.81 10.49 15.42
C ARG A 15 12.95 10.46 13.89
N LEU A 16 14.18 10.44 13.37
CA LEU A 16 14.40 10.30 11.93
C LEU A 16 13.80 9.00 11.38
N ARG A 17 13.90 7.90 12.14
CA ARG A 17 13.33 6.62 11.73
C ARG A 17 11.81 6.60 11.79
N GLU A 18 11.22 7.27 12.78
CA GLU A 18 9.79 7.48 12.90
C GLU A 18 9.24 8.25 11.69
N VAL A 19 9.87 9.36 11.29
CA VAL A 19 9.49 10.12 10.08
C VAL A 19 9.55 9.24 8.83
N ARG A 20 10.60 8.42 8.69
CA ARG A 20 10.71 7.46 7.57
C ARG A 20 9.62 6.39 7.60
N MET A 21 9.23 5.91 8.78
CA MET A 21 8.14 4.97 8.95
C MET A 21 6.81 5.62 8.56
N GLN A 22 6.55 6.86 8.98
CA GLN A 22 5.36 7.63 8.60
C GLN A 22 5.27 7.84 7.08
N SER A 23 6.38 8.19 6.43
CA SER A 23 6.46 8.28 4.96
C SER A 23 6.16 6.93 4.28
N THR A 24 6.66 5.82 4.85
CA THR A 24 6.36 4.47 4.33
C THR A 24 4.87 4.13 4.52
N ALA A 25 4.27 4.55 5.64
CA ALA A 25 2.85 4.37 5.90
C ALA A 25 1.98 5.17 4.91
N ALA A 26 2.37 6.41 4.59
CA ALA A 26 1.70 7.21 3.56
C ALA A 26 1.76 6.53 2.19
N ALA A 27 2.94 6.05 1.77
CA ALA A 27 3.09 5.31 0.51
C ALA A 27 2.26 4.01 0.47
N LEU A 28 2.08 3.33 1.60
CA LEU A 28 1.19 2.17 1.68
C LEU A 28 -0.29 2.57 1.57
N ALA A 29 -0.69 3.69 2.17
CA ALA A 29 -2.05 4.21 2.04
C ALA A 29 -2.38 4.60 0.59
N GLU A 30 -1.45 5.27 -0.09
CA GLU A 30 -1.56 5.59 -1.52
C GLU A 30 -1.68 4.31 -2.37
N ALA A 31 -0.85 3.30 -2.12
CA ALA A 31 -0.91 2.03 -2.85
C ALA A 31 -2.27 1.32 -2.64
N ARG A 32 -2.82 1.32 -1.42
CA ARG A 32 -4.16 0.77 -1.14
C ARG A 32 -5.26 1.52 -1.87
N ALA A 33 -5.17 2.84 -1.93
CA ALA A 33 -6.13 3.66 -2.67
C ALA A 33 -6.08 3.35 -4.17
N ALA A 34 -4.87 3.15 -4.73
CA ALA A 34 -4.69 2.73 -6.11
C ALA A 34 -5.25 1.33 -6.39
N THR A 35 -4.97 0.34 -5.53
CA THR A 35 -5.56 -1.00 -5.64
C THR A 35 -7.09 -0.94 -5.63
N ALA A 36 -7.68 -0.22 -4.67
CA ALA A 36 -9.13 -0.08 -4.59
C ALA A 36 -9.72 0.65 -5.81
N ALA A 37 -8.97 1.56 -6.46
CA ALA A 37 -9.39 2.18 -7.70
C ALA A 37 -9.34 1.20 -8.89
N ALA A 38 -8.27 0.43 -9.01
CA ALA A 38 -8.13 -0.59 -10.05
C ALA A 38 -9.18 -1.71 -9.91
N GLU A 39 -9.52 -2.11 -8.68
CA GLU A 39 -10.62 -3.06 -8.42
C GLU A 39 -11.97 -2.53 -8.94
N ARG A 40 -12.26 -1.24 -8.72
CA ARG A 40 -13.48 -0.60 -9.24
C ARG A 40 -13.49 -0.54 -10.76
N GLU A 41 -12.38 -0.12 -11.36
CA GLU A 41 -12.23 -0.07 -12.82
C GLU A 41 -12.40 -1.45 -13.46
N ARG A 42 -11.82 -2.50 -12.85
CA ARG A 42 -12.02 -3.87 -13.29
C ARG A 42 -13.48 -4.31 -13.18
N ALA A 43 -14.17 -3.95 -12.11
CA ALA A 43 -15.59 -4.26 -11.94
C ALA A 43 -16.48 -3.55 -13.00
N GLU A 44 -16.17 -2.29 -13.32
CA GLU A 44 -16.85 -1.55 -14.39
C GLU A 44 -16.59 -2.18 -15.77
N ALA A 45 -15.34 -2.57 -16.05
CA ALA A 45 -14.98 -3.24 -17.29
C ALA A 45 -15.64 -4.62 -17.43
N ASP A 46 -15.79 -5.35 -16.33
CA ASP A 46 -16.46 -6.66 -16.28
C ASP A 46 -17.96 -6.50 -16.62
N ALA A 47 -18.64 -5.54 -15.99
CA ALA A 47 -20.03 -5.21 -16.30
C ALA A 47 -20.23 -4.75 -17.77
N ALA A 48 -19.28 -3.99 -18.32
CA ALA A 48 -19.30 -3.59 -19.72
C ALA A 48 -19.09 -4.79 -20.66
N ALA A 49 -18.21 -5.73 -20.31
CA ALA A 49 -18.00 -6.96 -21.07
C ALA A 49 -19.25 -7.86 -21.06
N ASP A 50 -19.91 -8.01 -19.92
CA ASP A 50 -21.17 -8.75 -19.79
C ASP A 50 -22.29 -8.12 -20.64
N THR A 51 -22.40 -6.79 -20.61
CA THR A 51 -23.36 -6.06 -21.44
C THR A 51 -23.09 -6.27 -22.94
N ALA A 52 -21.82 -6.25 -23.35
CA ALA A 52 -21.44 -6.49 -24.74
C ALA A 52 -21.68 -7.95 -25.17
N ASP A 53 -21.42 -8.93 -24.29
CA ASP A 53 -21.72 -10.34 -24.53
C ASP A 53 -23.25 -10.58 -24.65
N ALA A 54 -24.07 -9.88 -23.86
CA ALA A 54 -25.52 -9.91 -23.98
C ALA A 54 -26.01 -9.31 -25.31
N GLY A 55 -25.52 -8.12 -25.68
CA GLY A 55 -25.87 -7.49 -26.96
C GLY A 55 -25.43 -8.29 -28.19
N MET A 56 -24.35 -9.07 -28.09
CA MET A 56 -23.95 -10.02 -29.14
C MET A 56 -24.95 -11.16 -29.29
N LYS A 57 -25.44 -11.72 -28.16
CA LYS A 57 -26.44 -12.80 -28.18
C LYS A 57 -27.76 -12.32 -28.77
N GLU A 58 -28.19 -11.11 -28.41
CA GLU A 58 -29.39 -10.47 -28.95
C GLU A 58 -29.27 -10.25 -30.47
N ALA A 59 -28.18 -9.65 -30.94
CA ALA A 59 -27.97 -9.43 -32.37
C ALA A 59 -27.96 -10.75 -33.19
N HIS A 60 -27.42 -11.82 -32.62
CA HIS A 60 -27.48 -13.15 -33.23
C HIS A 60 -28.89 -13.74 -33.25
N ALA A 61 -29.68 -13.54 -32.19
CA ALA A 61 -31.06 -13.99 -32.14
C ALA A 61 -31.91 -13.26 -33.18
N ASP A 62 -31.73 -11.94 -33.33
CA ASP A 62 -32.44 -11.12 -34.31
C ASP A 62 -32.11 -11.57 -35.75
N LEU A 63 -30.83 -11.84 -36.04
CA LEU A 63 -30.40 -12.33 -37.37
C LEU A 63 -31.14 -13.62 -37.80
N ALA A 64 -31.58 -14.44 -36.86
CA ALA A 64 -32.27 -15.70 -37.15
C ALA A 64 -33.75 -15.54 -37.54
N THR A 65 -34.30 -14.31 -37.52
CA THR A 65 -35.76 -14.08 -37.62
C THR A 65 -36.28 -13.57 -38.96
N ASP A 66 -35.50 -12.79 -39.73
CA ASP A 66 -35.99 -12.18 -40.98
C ASP A 66 -34.95 -12.13 -42.11
N PRO A 67 -35.13 -12.88 -43.22
CA PRO A 67 -34.23 -12.82 -44.37
C PRO A 67 -34.33 -11.52 -45.19
N ALA A 68 -35.43 -10.77 -45.10
CA ALA A 68 -35.60 -9.51 -45.84
C ALA A 68 -34.74 -8.36 -45.27
N GLU A 69 -34.40 -8.43 -43.99
CA GLU A 69 -33.54 -7.45 -43.29
C GLU A 69 -32.11 -7.99 -43.06
N ALA A 70 -31.73 -9.10 -43.70
CA ALA A 70 -30.49 -9.83 -43.42
C ALA A 70 -29.22 -8.96 -43.47
N GLU A 71 -29.07 -8.07 -44.46
CA GLU A 71 -27.90 -7.19 -44.58
C GLU A 71 -27.78 -6.24 -43.38
N ARG A 72 -28.90 -5.66 -42.94
CA ARG A 72 -28.93 -4.76 -41.79
C ARG A 72 -28.63 -5.51 -40.48
N LEU A 73 -29.20 -6.71 -40.32
CA LEU A 73 -28.99 -7.55 -39.15
C LEU A 73 -27.53 -8.04 -39.08
N LEU A 74 -26.91 -8.38 -40.21
CA LEU A 74 -25.48 -8.68 -40.30
C LEU A 74 -24.62 -7.50 -39.84
N ALA A 75 -24.93 -6.28 -40.28
CA ALA A 75 -24.21 -5.08 -39.84
C ALA A 75 -24.34 -4.83 -38.32
N LEU A 76 -25.49 -5.17 -37.71
CA LEU A 76 -25.66 -5.12 -36.26
C LEU A 76 -24.81 -6.17 -35.54
N VAL A 77 -24.73 -7.39 -36.08
CA VAL A 77 -23.87 -8.45 -35.55
C VAL A 77 -22.40 -8.04 -35.60
N ASP A 78 -21.92 -7.49 -36.72
CA ASP A 78 -20.53 -7.03 -36.86
C ASP A 78 -20.21 -5.92 -35.84
N ARG A 79 -21.13 -4.97 -35.66
CA ARG A 79 -20.99 -3.91 -34.65
C ARG A 79 -20.93 -4.48 -33.23
N SER A 80 -21.78 -5.45 -32.91
CA SER A 80 -21.78 -6.13 -31.61
C SER A 80 -20.50 -6.93 -31.40
N HIS A 81 -19.98 -7.59 -32.45
CA HIS A 81 -18.70 -8.30 -32.39
C HIS A 81 -17.54 -7.35 -32.07
N PHE A 82 -17.50 -6.20 -32.75
CA PHE A 82 -16.49 -5.17 -32.47
C PHE A 82 -16.58 -4.66 -31.02
N ARG A 83 -17.79 -4.30 -30.55
CA ARG A 83 -18.01 -3.84 -29.17
C ARG A 83 -17.57 -4.87 -28.14
N ARG A 84 -17.91 -6.14 -28.36
CA ARG A 84 -17.49 -7.25 -27.51
C ARG A 84 -15.97 -7.40 -27.47
N SER A 85 -15.32 -7.32 -28.62
CA SER A 85 -13.85 -7.37 -28.70
C SER A 85 -13.20 -6.24 -27.91
N VAL A 86 -13.70 -5.01 -28.06
CA VAL A 86 -13.20 -3.84 -27.32
C VAL A 86 -13.42 -4.01 -25.81
N ALA A 87 -14.62 -4.41 -25.38
CA ALA A 87 -14.94 -4.57 -23.96
C ALA A 87 -14.07 -5.66 -23.31
N ARG A 88 -13.82 -6.78 -24.01
CA ARG A 88 -12.94 -7.84 -23.51
C ARG A 88 -11.47 -7.41 -23.44
N SER A 89 -11.01 -6.59 -24.39
CA SER A 89 -9.66 -6.01 -24.31
C SER A 89 -9.54 -5.11 -23.08
N ALA A 90 -10.49 -4.19 -22.88
CA ALA A 90 -10.50 -3.30 -21.73
C ALA A 90 -10.57 -4.07 -20.40
N LEU A 91 -11.35 -5.14 -20.33
CA LEU A 91 -11.40 -6.02 -19.15
C LEU A 91 -10.05 -6.69 -18.88
N ASN A 92 -9.34 -7.15 -19.91
CA ASN A 92 -8.01 -7.74 -19.74
C ASN A 92 -7.00 -6.70 -19.24
N ASP A 93 -7.03 -5.49 -19.80
CA ASP A 93 -6.16 -4.39 -19.37
C ASP A 93 -6.44 -4.01 -17.91
N ALA A 94 -7.72 -3.92 -17.52
CA ALA A 94 -8.12 -3.62 -16.15
C ALA A 94 -7.72 -4.72 -15.15
N ARG A 95 -7.82 -6.00 -15.54
CA ARG A 95 -7.33 -7.13 -14.73
C ARG A 95 -5.82 -7.10 -14.53
N GLU A 96 -5.08 -6.75 -15.57
CA GLU A 96 -3.63 -6.61 -15.48
C GLU A 96 -3.23 -5.42 -14.60
N ALA A 97 -3.93 -4.28 -14.73
CA ALA A 97 -3.73 -3.12 -13.87
C ALA A 97 -4.02 -3.46 -12.39
N GLU A 98 -5.13 -4.15 -12.09
CA GLU A 98 -5.46 -4.62 -10.73
C GLU A 98 -4.35 -5.52 -10.17
N ARG A 99 -3.85 -6.47 -10.98
CA ARG A 99 -2.75 -7.36 -10.58
C ARG A 99 -1.49 -6.56 -10.23
N LEU A 100 -1.09 -5.62 -11.08
CA LEU A 100 0.10 -4.77 -10.87
C LEU A 100 -0.05 -3.89 -9.62
N CYS A 101 -1.23 -3.30 -9.40
CA CYS A 101 -1.53 -2.55 -8.18
C CYS A 101 -1.46 -3.42 -6.93
N GLY A 102 -2.04 -4.63 -6.98
CA GLY A 102 -1.98 -5.60 -5.89
C GLY A 102 -0.55 -6.01 -5.53
N GLU A 103 0.31 -6.25 -6.53
CA GLU A 103 1.73 -6.52 -6.32
C GLU A 103 2.47 -5.34 -5.70
N ALA A 104 2.24 -4.12 -6.21
CA ALA A 104 2.82 -2.90 -5.68
C ALA A 104 2.41 -2.68 -4.21
N GLU A 105 1.13 -2.88 -3.88
CA GLU A 105 0.64 -2.79 -2.50
C GLU A 105 1.31 -3.84 -1.59
N GLY A 106 1.47 -5.07 -2.08
CA GLY A 106 2.19 -6.15 -1.39
C GLY A 106 3.62 -5.74 -1.04
N GLU A 107 4.35 -5.14 -1.98
CA GLU A 107 5.71 -4.63 -1.75
C GLU A 107 5.74 -3.46 -0.75
N ARG A 108 4.80 -2.52 -0.84
CA ARG A 108 4.69 -1.42 0.14
C ARG A 108 4.35 -1.94 1.54
N ARG A 109 3.53 -2.99 1.64
CA ARG A 109 3.19 -3.64 2.92
C ARG A 109 4.43 -4.28 3.56
N LYS A 110 5.22 -5.02 2.78
CA LYS A 110 6.51 -5.57 3.24
C LYS A 110 7.46 -4.46 3.71
N ALA A 111 7.57 -3.38 2.93
CA ALA A 111 8.39 -2.23 3.30
C ALA A 111 7.96 -1.59 4.63
N MET A 112 6.65 -1.45 4.86
CA MET A 112 6.11 -0.91 6.11
C MET A 112 6.43 -1.80 7.32
N ILE A 113 6.30 -3.12 7.18
CA ILE A 113 6.67 -4.08 8.24
C ILE A 113 8.14 -3.93 8.60
N LEU A 114 9.03 -3.86 7.60
CA LEU A 114 10.46 -3.65 7.82
C LEU A 114 10.75 -2.27 8.42
N ALA A 115 10.01 -1.24 8.01
CA ALA A 115 10.15 0.11 8.55
C ALA A 115 9.84 0.14 10.04
N ARG A 116 8.71 -0.46 10.43
CA ARG A 116 8.25 -0.62 11.81
C ARG A 116 9.24 -1.42 12.66
N ALA A 117 9.66 -2.60 12.19
CA ALA A 117 10.61 -3.44 12.93
C ALA A 117 11.95 -2.72 13.20
N ARG A 118 12.46 -1.97 12.22
CA ARG A 118 13.69 -1.18 12.38
C ARG A 118 13.50 0.00 13.33
N HIS A 119 12.34 0.66 13.30
CA HIS A 119 11.99 1.70 14.26
C HIS A 119 11.96 1.15 15.68
N ASP A 120 11.20 0.08 15.90
CA ASP A 120 10.95 -0.47 17.23
C ASP A 120 12.25 -0.98 17.86
N ARG A 121 13.10 -1.67 17.08
CA ARG A 121 14.44 -2.08 17.53
C ARG A 121 15.31 -0.90 17.96
N LEU A 122 15.31 0.19 17.18
CA LEU A 122 16.12 1.37 17.49
C LEU A 122 15.59 2.11 18.73
N ALA A 123 14.27 2.24 18.84
CA ALA A 123 13.60 2.84 19.99
C ALA A 123 13.90 2.05 21.28
N GLU A 124 13.89 0.71 21.19
CA GLU A 124 14.25 -0.15 22.32
C GLU A 124 15.70 0.05 22.76
N HIS A 125 16.66 0.00 21.83
CA HIS A 125 18.07 0.23 22.12
C HIS A 125 18.33 1.62 22.72
N ALA A 126 17.68 2.66 22.18
CA ALA A 126 17.78 4.02 22.71
C ALA A 126 17.21 4.10 24.13
N GLY A 127 16.05 3.48 24.40
CA GLY A 127 15.45 3.42 25.73
C GLY A 127 16.32 2.67 26.74
N GLN A 128 16.92 1.54 26.34
CA GLN A 128 17.87 0.80 27.17
C GLN A 128 19.13 1.61 27.49
N ALA A 129 19.64 2.40 26.54
CA ALA A 129 20.79 3.28 26.76
C ALA A 129 20.47 4.40 27.77
N VAL A 130 19.29 5.02 27.65
CA VAL A 130 18.81 6.04 28.60
C VAL A 130 18.69 5.46 30.01
N ARG A 131 18.01 4.31 30.17
CA ARG A 131 17.85 3.64 31.48
C ARG A 131 19.16 3.21 32.14
N ARG A 132 20.18 2.86 31.34
CA ARG A 132 21.52 2.52 31.87
C ARG A 132 22.26 3.76 32.35
N TRP A 133 22.08 4.88 31.67
CA TRP A 133 22.69 6.13 32.07
C TRP A 133 22.04 6.72 33.33
N GLU A 134 20.71 6.68 33.42
CA GLU A 134 19.96 7.12 34.61
C GLU A 134 20.43 6.37 35.86
N ARG A 135 20.54 5.03 35.78
CA ARG A 135 21.10 4.22 36.87
C ARG A 135 22.51 4.63 37.29
N ARG A 136 23.41 4.89 36.34
CA ARG A 136 24.78 5.37 36.67
C ARG A 136 24.79 6.75 37.31
N LEU A 137 23.86 7.62 36.93
CA LEU A 137 23.73 8.94 37.53
C LEU A 137 23.24 8.81 38.97
N GLU A 138 22.21 8.00 39.21
CA GLU A 138 21.69 7.69 40.55
C GLU A 138 22.79 7.11 41.46
N GLU A 139 23.54 6.11 40.98
CA GLU A 139 24.68 5.53 41.70
C GLU A 139 25.72 6.58 42.07
N ARG A 140 26.08 7.46 41.13
CA ARG A 140 27.06 8.53 41.36
C ARG A 140 26.55 9.54 42.38
N THR A 141 25.29 9.99 42.26
CA THR A 141 24.69 10.91 43.23
C THR A 141 24.59 10.28 44.62
N ALA A 142 24.32 8.98 44.73
CA ALA A 142 24.33 8.26 45.99
C ALA A 142 25.73 8.24 46.63
N LEU A 143 26.78 7.98 45.85
CA LEU A 143 28.17 8.04 46.32
C LEU A 143 28.57 9.45 46.76
N ASP A 144 28.27 10.47 45.95
CA ASP A 144 28.56 11.87 46.27
C ASP A 144 27.90 12.28 47.61
N ASN A 145 26.65 11.84 47.84
CA ASN A 145 25.93 12.08 49.10
C ASN A 145 26.56 11.35 50.30
N LEU A 146 27.04 10.11 50.12
CA LEU A 146 27.73 9.36 51.16
C LEU A 146 29.08 10.00 51.52
N GLU A 147 29.83 10.50 50.53
CA GLU A 147 31.06 11.24 50.75
C GLU A 147 30.83 12.56 51.47
N ALA A 148 29.79 13.32 51.07
CA ALA A 148 29.41 14.56 51.75
C ALA A 148 29.08 14.33 53.22
N ARG A 149 28.36 13.25 53.55
CA ARG A 149 28.06 12.85 54.93
C ARG A 149 29.29 12.43 55.73
N ARG A 150 30.33 11.88 55.09
CA ARG A 150 31.59 11.50 55.76
C ARG A 150 32.51 12.69 56.04
N ARG A 151 32.35 13.80 55.31
CA ARG A 151 33.16 15.02 55.45
C ARG A 151 32.53 16.08 56.36
N SER A 152 31.27 15.87 56.75
CA SER A 152 30.55 16.64 57.78
C SER A 152 30.63 15.95 59.12
#